data_AF-A0A8B6CTD0-F1
#
_entry.id   AF-A0A8B6CTD0-F1
#
_cell.length_a   1.000
_cell.length_b   1.000
_cell.length_c   1.000
_cell.angle_alpha   90.00
_cell.angle_beta   90.00
_cell.angle_gamma   90.00
#
_symmetry.space_group_name_H-M   'P 1'
#
loop_
_entity.id
_entity.type
_entity.pdbx_description
1 polymer ?
#
loop_
_entity_poly.entity_id
_entity_poly.type
_entity_poly.pdbx_seq_one_letter_code
_entity_poly.pdbx_strand_id
1 'polypeptide(L)'
;MKDCVQHVLVITEDLKEHVIIRLLVSKVINHLSKLLKHNVTNMVNSSILYCPSHLMPCCDECISNSHSKCTGIKSLASVVEKTKIEKSKESVEKEINSILQLLGKIVNDKSQNIKRGEQEYESIKEFIVKIRNEIDKHLTHLEKKICNEADTILNEEKSKATDLITEIEEKQKNLKKMQDQLHTVIPHISKLQSFLGVHQIEQQVHQCQRYIDDLDKDDRAKEFTIKMEKNNEVEKIIKKLGSLGELTVVKTDMDLKKETSVRREAQVESQEQSNINNMTMNIEKKIKINMGRI
;
A
#
# COMPACT_ATOMS: atom_id res chain seq x y z
N MET A 1 7.98 -5.76 11.85
CA MET A 1 7.97 -5.52 13.32
C MET A 1 8.65 -4.21 13.73
N LYS A 2 9.52 -3.61 12.90
CA LYS A 2 10.05 -2.25 13.13
C LYS A 2 9.03 -1.14 12.82
N ASP A 3 8.04 -1.40 11.98
CA ASP A 3 7.08 -0.38 11.51
C ASP A 3 5.95 -0.06 12.50
N CYS A 4 5.62 -0.97 13.42
CA CYS A 4 4.70 -0.67 14.53
C CYS A 4 5.31 0.30 15.55
N VAL A 5 6.64 0.37 15.65
CA VAL A 5 7.32 1.21 16.66
C VAL A 5 7.26 2.69 16.26
N GLN A 6 7.26 2.99 14.96
CA GLN A 6 7.20 4.37 14.45
C GLN A 6 5.83 5.02 14.70
N HIS A 7 4.72 4.27 14.54
CA HIS A 7 3.37 4.77 14.80
C HIS A 7 3.12 5.04 16.30
N VAL A 8 3.71 4.23 17.19
CA VAL A 8 3.62 4.45 18.65
C VAL A 8 4.43 5.69 19.08
N LEU A 9 5.52 6.01 18.39
CA LEU A 9 6.33 7.21 18.67
C LEU A 9 5.59 8.52 18.31
N VAL A 10 4.82 8.56 17.22
CA VAL A 10 4.07 9.77 16.84
C VAL A 10 2.87 10.02 17.77
N ILE A 11 2.14 8.96 18.16
CA ILE A 11 1.07 9.07 19.15
C ILE A 11 1.62 9.57 20.49
N THR A 12 2.87 9.19 20.85
CA THR A 12 3.48 9.68 22.09
C THR A 12 3.98 11.12 22.04
N GLU A 13 4.29 11.70 20.88
CA GLU A 13 4.62 13.13 20.75
C GLU A 13 3.39 14.04 20.83
N ASP A 14 2.29 13.71 20.15
CA ASP A 14 1.03 14.45 20.27
C ASP A 14 0.43 14.30 21.69
N LEU A 15 0.61 13.14 22.34
CA LEU A 15 0.25 12.96 23.75
C LEU A 15 1.16 13.79 24.69
N LYS A 16 2.44 13.98 24.36
CA LYS A 16 3.34 14.84 25.14
C LYS A 16 2.87 16.30 25.11
N GLU A 17 2.43 16.81 23.96
CA GLU A 17 1.87 18.17 23.88
C GLU A 17 0.58 18.31 24.71
N HIS A 18 -0.32 17.32 24.63
CA HIS A 18 -1.52 17.27 25.46
C HIS A 18 -1.21 17.23 26.97
N VAL A 19 -0.19 16.46 27.37
CA VAL A 19 0.28 16.39 28.76
C VAL A 19 0.90 17.71 29.21
N ILE A 20 1.68 18.39 28.36
CA ILE A 20 2.28 19.69 28.66
C ILE A 20 1.20 20.76 28.86
N ILE A 21 0.20 20.83 27.97
CA ILE A 21 -0.92 21.79 28.11
C ILE A 21 -1.69 21.51 29.41
N ARG A 22 -1.98 20.24 29.72
CA ARG A 22 -2.69 19.85 30.95
C ARG A 22 -1.88 20.19 32.20
N LEU A 23 -0.56 20.01 32.17
CA LEU A 23 0.35 20.39 33.25
C LEU A 23 0.43 21.91 33.44
N LEU A 24 0.50 22.68 32.36
CA LEU A 24 0.52 24.15 32.42
C LEU A 24 -0.79 24.70 32.99
N VAL A 25 -1.94 24.21 32.52
CA VAL A 25 -3.26 24.58 33.05
C VAL A 25 -3.38 24.21 34.54
N SER A 26 -2.98 23.00 34.93
CA SER A 26 -2.99 22.57 36.33
C SER A 26 -2.06 23.42 37.22
N LYS A 27 -0.89 23.83 36.71
CA LYS A 27 0.06 24.68 37.42
C LYS A 27 -0.47 26.10 37.62
N VAL A 28 -1.14 26.66 36.60
CA VAL A 28 -1.82 27.96 36.69
C VAL A 28 -2.97 27.91 37.70
N ILE A 29 -3.85 26.90 37.61
CA ILE A 29 -4.98 26.71 38.54
C ILE A 29 -4.48 26.54 39.98
N ASN A 30 -3.43 25.76 40.20
CA ASN A 30 -2.82 25.57 41.52
C ASN A 30 -2.18 26.86 42.04
N HIS A 31 -1.54 27.66 41.18
CA HIS A 31 -0.97 28.94 41.59
C HIS A 31 -2.05 29.95 41.99
N LEU A 32 -3.12 30.07 41.19
CA LEU A 32 -4.27 30.92 41.50
C LEU A 32 -4.98 30.48 42.79
N SER A 33 -5.13 29.17 43.00
CA SER A 33 -5.74 28.61 44.22
C SER A 33 -4.89 28.88 45.48
N LYS A 34 -3.55 28.85 45.37
CA LYS A 34 -2.64 29.20 46.47
C LYS A 34 -2.70 30.69 46.80
N LEU A 35 -2.73 31.57 45.78
CA LEU A 35 -2.87 33.01 45.96
C LEU A 35 -4.20 33.39 46.64
N LEU A 36 -5.28 32.68 46.32
CA LEU A 36 -6.57 32.86 46.98
C LEU A 36 -6.56 32.38 48.44
N LYS A 37 -5.92 31.25 48.74
CA LYS A 37 -5.87 30.69 50.11
C LYS A 37 -4.95 31.48 51.07
N HIS A 38 -3.82 31.98 50.59
CA HIS A 38 -2.83 32.65 51.44
C HIS A 38 -3.29 34.06 51.89
N ASN A 39 -4.15 34.71 51.12
CA ASN A 39 -4.67 36.05 51.42
C ASN A 39 -5.88 36.04 52.38
N VAL A 40 -6.63 34.94 52.46
CA VAL A 40 -7.82 34.86 53.32
C VAL A 40 -7.47 34.58 54.78
N THR A 41 -6.31 33.95 55.06
CA THR A 41 -5.96 33.45 56.40
C THR A 41 -5.22 34.46 57.30
N ASN A 42 -4.63 35.52 56.75
CA ASN A 42 -3.80 36.49 57.52
C ASN A 42 -4.36 37.92 57.60
N MET A 43 -5.64 38.16 57.24
CA MET A 43 -6.15 39.52 56.97
C MET A 43 -7.28 40.01 57.89
N VAL A 44 -7.35 39.54 59.14
CA VAL A 44 -8.53 39.83 59.97
C VAL A 44 -8.60 41.27 60.52
N ASN A 45 -7.54 42.09 60.60
CA ASN A 45 -7.65 43.42 61.25
C ASN A 45 -6.68 44.54 60.79
N SER A 46 -6.14 44.53 59.56
CA SER A 46 -5.22 45.60 59.08
C SER A 46 -5.54 46.07 57.66
N SER A 47 -5.22 47.34 57.36
CA SER A 47 -5.48 47.98 56.07
C SER A 47 -4.81 47.21 54.93
N ILE A 48 -5.59 46.66 54.00
CA ILE A 48 -5.05 45.86 52.90
C ILE A 48 -4.51 46.80 51.81
N LEU A 49 -3.23 46.64 51.49
CA LEU A 49 -2.53 47.37 50.44
C LEU A 49 -2.32 46.45 49.23
N TYR A 50 -2.03 47.02 48.07
CA TYR A 50 -1.78 46.30 46.81
C TYR A 50 -0.42 46.69 46.26
N CYS A 51 0.39 45.68 45.94
CA CYS A 51 1.71 45.84 45.35
C CYS A 51 1.65 45.63 43.82
N PRO A 52 1.74 46.69 42.97
CA PRO A 52 1.63 46.54 41.52
C PRO A 52 2.77 45.74 40.88
N SER A 53 3.97 45.80 41.46
CA SER A 53 5.14 45.06 40.96
C SER A 53 4.97 43.54 41.02
N HIS A 54 4.09 43.06 41.90
CA HIS A 54 3.87 41.63 42.15
C HIS A 54 2.40 41.21 41.95
N LEU A 55 1.54 42.16 41.56
CA LEU A 55 0.11 41.98 41.29
C LEU A 55 -0.67 41.27 42.41
N MET A 56 -0.33 41.54 43.68
CA MET A 56 -0.95 40.86 44.84
C MET A 56 -1.34 41.83 45.96
N PRO A 57 -2.39 41.51 46.74
CA PRO A 57 -2.68 42.22 47.97
C PRO A 57 -1.67 41.82 49.06
N CYS A 58 -1.34 42.75 49.94
CA CYS A 58 -0.36 42.60 51.01
C CYS A 58 -0.87 43.29 52.29
N CYS A 59 -0.49 42.76 53.46
CA CYS A 59 -0.58 43.50 54.72
C CYS A 59 0.62 44.45 54.89
N ASP A 60 0.54 45.34 55.87
CA ASP A 60 1.60 46.33 56.16
C ASP A 60 2.94 45.69 56.51
N GLU A 61 2.91 44.54 57.20
CA GLU A 61 4.11 43.77 57.55
C GLU A 61 4.81 43.20 56.31
N CYS A 62 4.04 42.58 55.40
CA CYS A 62 4.58 42.07 54.13
C CYS A 62 5.21 43.20 53.30
N ILE A 63 4.62 44.39 53.33
CA ILE A 63 5.15 45.56 52.63
C ILE A 63 6.47 46.03 53.24
N SER A 64 6.53 46.09 54.56
CA SER A 64 7.72 46.56 55.28
C SER A 64 8.88 45.57 55.16
N ASN A 65 8.61 44.26 55.13
CA ASN A 65 9.64 43.22 55.16
C ASN A 65 10.02 42.71 53.77
N SER A 66 9.04 42.35 52.96
CA SER A 66 9.25 41.62 51.70
C SER A 66 9.08 42.49 50.46
N HIS A 67 8.35 43.60 50.56
CA HIS A 67 8.09 44.51 49.44
C HIS A 67 8.62 45.94 49.67
N SER A 68 9.60 46.12 50.54
CA SER A 68 10.15 47.44 50.91
C SER A 68 10.77 48.21 49.72
N LYS A 69 11.20 47.48 48.68
CA LYS A 69 11.73 48.05 47.42
C LYS A 69 10.66 48.24 46.34
N CYS A 70 9.42 47.83 46.58
CA CYS A 70 8.35 47.97 45.59
C CYS A 70 7.78 49.38 45.60
N THR A 71 7.72 50.02 44.43
CA THR A 71 7.21 51.38 44.28
C THR A 71 5.74 51.38 43.87
N GLY A 72 5.00 52.42 44.27
CA GLY A 72 3.62 52.63 43.82
C GLY A 72 2.59 51.74 44.53
N ILE A 73 2.89 51.31 45.75
CA ILE A 73 1.96 50.62 46.65
C ILE A 73 0.74 51.50 46.88
N LYS A 74 -0.45 50.94 46.70
CA LYS A 74 -1.73 51.65 46.83
C LYS A 74 -2.62 50.91 47.80
N SER A 75 -3.58 51.60 48.41
CA SER A 75 -4.66 50.91 49.11
C SER A 75 -5.42 49.99 48.15
N LEU A 76 -5.66 48.75 48.54
CA LEU A 76 -6.42 47.80 47.71
C LEU A 76 -7.81 48.37 47.37
N ALA A 77 -8.45 49.04 48.34
CA ALA A 77 -9.73 49.72 48.11
C ALA A 77 -9.64 50.74 46.97
N SER A 78 -8.58 51.57 46.95
CA SER A 78 -8.37 52.57 45.89
C SER A 78 -8.08 51.95 44.51
N VAL A 79 -7.50 50.75 44.47
CA VAL A 79 -7.25 50.01 43.23
C VAL A 79 -8.53 49.37 42.74
N VAL A 80 -9.28 48.71 43.62
CA VAL A 80 -10.58 48.09 43.32
C VAL A 80 -11.58 49.12 42.82
N GLU A 81 -11.68 50.27 43.48
CA GLU A 81 -12.62 51.35 43.13
C GLU A 81 -12.29 52.02 41.78
N LYS A 82 -10.99 52.10 41.43
CA LYS A 82 -10.54 52.59 40.11
C LYS A 82 -10.60 51.53 39.02
N THR A 83 -10.61 50.25 39.39
CA THR A 83 -10.64 49.15 38.43
C THR A 83 -12.09 48.88 38.06
N LYS A 84 -12.42 49.01 36.77
CA LYS A 84 -13.71 48.54 36.25
C LYS A 84 -13.67 47.02 36.15
N ILE A 85 -13.68 46.35 37.30
CA ILE A 85 -13.50 44.89 37.43
C ILE A 85 -14.44 44.15 36.49
N GLU A 86 -15.71 44.56 36.41
CA GLU A 86 -16.68 43.89 35.54
C GLU A 86 -16.31 43.99 34.06
N LYS A 87 -15.84 45.16 33.58
CA LYS A 87 -15.38 45.30 32.19
C LYS A 87 -14.11 44.51 31.90
N SER A 88 -13.18 44.46 32.85
CA SER A 88 -11.95 43.66 32.71
C SER A 88 -12.25 42.17 32.72
N LYS A 89 -13.18 41.73 33.57
CA LYS A 89 -13.67 40.36 33.64
C LYS A 89 -14.35 39.97 32.33
N GLU A 90 -15.28 40.78 31.83
CA GLU A 90 -15.93 40.54 30.53
C GLU A 90 -14.91 40.44 29.38
N SER A 91 -13.87 41.28 29.38
CA SER A 91 -12.80 41.23 28.37
C SER A 91 -12.03 39.91 28.43
N VAL A 92 -11.60 39.51 29.63
CA VAL A 92 -10.87 38.25 29.84
C VAL A 92 -11.75 37.04 29.53
N GLU A 93 -13.03 37.06 29.91
CA GLU A 93 -13.98 36.00 29.57
C GLU A 93 -14.17 35.87 28.05
N LYS A 94 -14.24 36.99 27.31
CA LYS A 94 -14.30 36.96 25.84
C LYS A 94 -13.03 36.36 25.23
N GLU A 95 -11.86 36.74 25.71
CA GLU A 95 -10.58 36.17 25.24
C GLU A 95 -10.49 34.66 25.54
N ILE A 96 -10.85 34.23 26.75
CA ILE A 96 -10.90 32.82 27.13
C ILE A 96 -11.85 32.06 26.21
N ASN A 97 -13.06 32.58 25.98
CA ASN A 97 -14.03 31.94 25.09
C ASN A 97 -13.53 31.84 23.64
N SER A 98 -12.84 32.87 23.14
CA SER A 98 -12.23 32.85 21.81
C SER A 98 -11.13 31.78 21.71
N ILE A 99 -10.26 31.68 22.71
CA ILE A 99 -9.22 30.64 22.78
C ILE A 99 -9.84 29.24 22.84
N LEU A 100 -10.87 29.05 23.68
CA LEU A 100 -11.59 27.77 23.78
C LEU A 100 -12.21 27.36 22.44
N GLN A 101 -12.80 28.29 21.70
CA GLN A 101 -13.34 28.01 20.37
C GLN A 101 -12.25 27.61 19.38
N LEU A 102 -11.10 28.31 19.39
CA LEU A 102 -9.96 27.96 18.52
C LEU A 102 -9.38 26.58 18.85
N LEU A 103 -9.21 26.27 20.14
CA LEU A 103 -8.77 24.95 20.58
C LEU A 103 -9.77 23.86 20.19
N GLY A 104 -11.07 24.11 20.31
CA GLY A 104 -12.11 23.20 19.87
C GLY A 104 -12.05 22.90 18.37
N LYS A 105 -11.79 23.92 17.54
CA LYS A 105 -11.57 23.74 16.09
C LYS A 105 -10.33 22.90 15.81
N ILE A 106 -9.19 23.20 16.44
CA ILE A 106 -7.95 22.45 16.25
C ILE A 106 -8.14 20.96 16.60
N VAL A 107 -8.79 20.67 17.74
CA VAL A 107 -9.08 19.29 18.15
C VAL A 107 -9.96 18.58 17.14
N ASN A 108 -11.01 19.25 16.64
CA ASN A 108 -11.90 18.69 15.63
C ASN A 108 -11.15 18.41 14.31
N ASP A 109 -10.35 19.36 13.83
CA ASP A 109 -9.59 19.22 12.58
C ASP A 109 -8.58 18.07 12.67
N LYS A 110 -7.86 17.96 13.79
CA LYS A 110 -6.94 16.85 14.04
C LYS A 110 -7.66 15.50 14.11
N SER A 111 -8.81 15.45 14.78
CA SER A 111 -9.64 14.23 14.84
C SER A 111 -10.14 13.81 13.45
N GLN A 112 -10.58 14.76 12.62
CA GLN A 112 -10.99 14.48 11.24
C GLN A 112 -9.82 14.02 10.36
N ASN A 113 -8.63 14.61 10.52
CA ASN A 113 -7.44 14.19 9.78
C ASN A 113 -7.00 12.77 10.15
N ILE A 114 -7.06 12.40 11.44
CA ILE A 114 -6.78 11.02 11.88
C ILE A 114 -7.75 10.06 11.20
N LYS A 115 -9.06 10.32 11.26
CA LYS A 115 -10.07 9.47 10.62
C LYS A 115 -9.86 9.33 9.12
N ARG A 116 -9.50 10.42 8.43
CA ARG A 116 -9.19 10.38 7.00
C ARG A 116 -7.95 9.53 6.72
N GLY A 117 -6.90 9.69 7.52
CA GLY A 117 -5.68 8.88 7.40
C GLY A 117 -5.95 7.39 7.64
N GLU A 118 -6.81 7.03 8.60
CA GLU A 118 -7.24 5.65 8.83
C GLU A 118 -8.01 5.08 7.64
N GLN A 119 -8.91 5.86 7.04
CA GLN A 119 -9.66 5.45 5.84
C GLN A 119 -8.74 5.28 4.61
N GLU A 120 -7.83 6.22 4.39
CA GLU A 120 -6.84 6.13 3.32
C GLU A 120 -5.93 4.91 3.50
N TYR A 121 -5.50 4.63 4.73
CA TYR A 121 -4.69 3.46 5.06
C TYR A 121 -5.41 2.15 4.74
N GLU A 122 -6.67 1.98 5.18
CA GLU A 122 -7.42 0.76 4.87
C GLU A 122 -7.69 0.65 3.35
N SER A 123 -7.96 1.75 2.65
CA SER A 123 -8.12 1.74 1.19
C SER A 123 -6.84 1.29 0.47
N ILE A 124 -5.66 1.77 0.90
CA ILE A 124 -4.37 1.34 0.36
C ILE A 124 -4.14 -0.15 0.61
N LYS A 125 -4.48 -0.63 1.81
CA LYS A 125 -4.34 -2.05 2.17
C LYS A 125 -5.23 -2.95 1.32
N GLU A 126 -6.49 -2.57 1.10
CA GLU A 126 -7.40 -3.26 0.17
C GLU A 126 -6.85 -3.26 -1.26
N PHE A 127 -6.32 -2.13 -1.72
CA PHE A 127 -5.70 -2.01 -3.04
C PHE A 127 -4.48 -2.93 -3.21
N ILE A 128 -3.60 -3.00 -2.20
CA ILE A 128 -2.45 -3.91 -2.19
C ILE A 128 -2.91 -5.37 -2.30
N VAL A 129 -3.93 -5.76 -1.53
CA VAL A 129 -4.50 -7.12 -1.60
C VAL A 129 -5.08 -7.41 -2.98
N LYS A 130 -5.80 -6.44 -3.58
CA LYS A 130 -6.35 -6.58 -4.93
C LYS A 130 -5.26 -6.79 -5.98
N ILE A 131 -4.21 -5.97 -5.97
CA ILE A 131 -3.06 -6.12 -6.88
C ILE A 131 -2.43 -7.49 -6.71
N ARG A 132 -2.17 -7.92 -5.47
CA ARG A 132 -1.58 -9.23 -5.20
C ARG A 132 -2.42 -10.36 -5.80
N ASN A 133 -3.73 -10.33 -5.60
CA ASN A 133 -4.64 -11.33 -6.16
C ASN A 133 -4.67 -11.32 -7.69
N GLU A 134 -4.55 -10.16 -8.33
CA GLU A 134 -4.46 -10.05 -9.80
C GLU A 134 -3.15 -10.62 -10.33
N ILE A 135 -2.02 -10.33 -9.66
CA ILE A 135 -0.71 -10.92 -9.98
C ILE A 135 -0.77 -12.45 -9.88
N ASP A 136 -1.29 -12.98 -8.76
CA ASP A 136 -1.38 -14.42 -8.54
C ASP A 136 -2.24 -15.09 -9.63
N LYS A 137 -3.38 -14.49 -10.00
CA LYS A 137 -4.22 -14.98 -11.11
C LYS A 137 -3.48 -15.02 -12.44
N HIS A 138 -2.72 -13.98 -12.77
CA HIS A 138 -1.93 -13.95 -14.00
C HIS A 138 -0.82 -15.01 -14.00
N LEU A 139 -0.15 -15.22 -12.87
CA LEU A 139 0.87 -16.26 -12.72
C LEU A 139 0.27 -17.66 -12.89
N THR A 140 -0.86 -17.96 -12.25
CA THR A 140 -1.56 -19.24 -12.42
C THR A 140 -2.02 -19.44 -13.88
N HIS A 141 -2.48 -18.39 -14.56
CA HIS A 141 -2.86 -18.48 -15.96
C HIS A 141 -1.66 -18.80 -16.86
N LEU A 142 -0.53 -18.13 -16.64
CA LEU A 142 0.71 -18.37 -17.39
C LEU A 142 1.25 -19.78 -17.15
N GLU A 143 1.27 -20.25 -15.91
CA GLU A 143 1.64 -21.62 -15.55
C GLU A 143 0.78 -22.63 -16.32
N LYS A 144 -0.54 -22.49 -16.25
CA LYS A 144 -1.46 -23.38 -16.95
C LYS A 144 -1.24 -23.35 -18.47
N LYS A 145 -1.01 -22.17 -19.04
CA LYS A 145 -0.75 -22.03 -20.48
C LYS A 145 0.52 -22.78 -20.89
N ILE A 146 1.63 -22.59 -20.16
CA ILE A 146 2.91 -23.24 -20.46
C ILE A 146 2.80 -24.75 -20.28
N CYS A 147 2.16 -25.23 -19.21
CA CYS A 147 1.94 -26.66 -19.00
C CYS A 147 1.10 -27.27 -20.12
N ASN A 148 0.02 -26.61 -20.54
CA ASN A 148 -0.80 -27.07 -21.65
C ASN A 148 -0.02 -27.13 -22.97
N GLU A 149 0.80 -26.12 -23.28
CA GLU A 149 1.66 -26.12 -24.48
C GLU A 149 2.67 -27.28 -24.43
N ALA A 150 3.30 -27.52 -23.28
CA ALA A 150 4.21 -28.64 -23.10
C ALA A 150 3.51 -30.00 -23.26
N ASP A 151 2.31 -30.14 -22.70
CA ASP A 151 1.49 -31.35 -22.84
C ASP A 151 1.07 -31.59 -24.30
N THR A 152 0.68 -30.54 -25.03
CA THR A 152 0.36 -30.65 -26.45
C THR A 152 1.54 -31.16 -27.25
N ILE A 153 2.73 -30.55 -27.09
CA ILE A 153 3.96 -30.96 -27.79
C ILE A 153 4.30 -32.41 -27.44
N LEU A 154 4.26 -32.77 -26.16
CA LEU A 154 4.59 -34.12 -25.71
C LEU A 154 3.63 -35.17 -26.29
N ASN A 155 2.33 -34.86 -26.30
CA ASN A 155 1.31 -35.78 -26.82
C ASN A 155 1.40 -35.93 -28.34
N GLU A 156 1.70 -34.86 -29.07
CA GLU A 156 1.90 -34.91 -30.52
C GLU A 156 3.11 -35.80 -30.87
N GLU A 157 4.25 -35.58 -30.24
CA GLU A 157 5.46 -36.39 -30.47
C GLU A 157 5.26 -37.85 -30.03
N LYS A 158 4.58 -38.07 -28.90
CA LYS A 158 4.22 -39.41 -28.45
C LYS A 158 3.31 -40.12 -29.45
N SER A 159 2.32 -39.43 -30.02
CA SER A 159 1.42 -40.00 -31.02
C SER A 159 2.19 -40.44 -32.26
N LYS A 160 3.03 -39.54 -32.82
CA LYS A 160 3.86 -39.85 -34.00
C LYS A 160 4.77 -41.06 -33.77
N ALA A 161 5.41 -41.11 -32.60
CA ALA A 161 6.26 -42.24 -32.23
C ALA A 161 5.45 -43.55 -32.10
N THR A 162 4.26 -43.49 -31.51
CA THR A 162 3.39 -44.66 -31.33
C THR A 162 2.90 -45.20 -32.68
N ASP A 163 2.50 -44.32 -33.60
CA ASP A 163 2.08 -44.69 -34.94
C ASP A 163 3.22 -45.39 -35.70
N LEU A 164 4.43 -44.85 -35.63
CA LEU A 164 5.60 -45.43 -36.28
C LEU A 164 5.98 -46.80 -35.68
N ILE A 165 5.95 -46.93 -34.35
CA ILE A 165 6.19 -48.21 -33.66
C ILE A 165 5.17 -49.25 -34.14
N THR A 166 3.90 -48.89 -34.19
CA THR A 166 2.81 -49.79 -34.61
C THR A 166 3.03 -50.28 -36.06
N GLU A 167 3.41 -49.37 -36.97
CA GLU A 167 3.72 -49.71 -38.35
C GLU A 167 4.90 -50.71 -38.44
N ILE A 168 5.98 -50.45 -37.69
CA ILE A 168 7.16 -51.34 -37.65
C ILE A 168 6.80 -52.72 -37.07
N GLU A 169 6.03 -52.77 -35.98
CA GLU A 169 5.58 -54.02 -35.35
C GLU A 169 4.71 -54.86 -36.31
N GLU A 170 3.83 -54.22 -37.08
CA GLU A 170 3.02 -54.91 -38.08
C GLU A 170 3.88 -55.53 -39.19
N LYS A 171 4.85 -54.76 -39.72
CA LYS A 171 5.82 -55.29 -40.71
C LYS A 171 6.63 -56.45 -40.14
N GLN A 172 7.11 -56.34 -38.90
CA GLN A 172 7.83 -57.41 -38.22
C GLN A 172 6.98 -58.68 -38.07
N LYS A 173 5.71 -58.53 -37.68
CA LYS A 173 4.76 -59.65 -37.56
C LYS A 173 4.51 -60.33 -38.90
N ASN A 174 4.39 -59.56 -39.98
CA ASN A 174 4.21 -60.10 -41.32
C ASN A 174 5.46 -60.87 -41.79
N LEU A 175 6.66 -60.35 -41.55
CA LEU A 175 7.91 -61.06 -41.83
C LEU A 175 8.03 -62.38 -41.06
N LYS A 176 7.65 -62.40 -39.77
CA LYS A 176 7.61 -63.65 -38.97
C LYS A 176 6.66 -64.68 -39.58
N LYS A 177 5.45 -64.28 -40.01
CA LYS A 177 4.51 -65.19 -40.68
C LYS A 177 5.08 -65.77 -41.98
N MET A 178 5.76 -64.94 -42.79
CA MET A 178 6.41 -65.40 -44.01
C MET A 178 7.54 -66.39 -43.70
N GLN A 179 8.34 -66.10 -42.67
CA GLN A 179 9.38 -67.02 -42.19
C GLN A 179 8.77 -68.36 -41.78
N ASP A 180 7.68 -68.35 -41.00
CA ASP A 180 6.99 -69.56 -40.57
C ASP A 180 6.47 -70.37 -41.78
N GLN A 181 5.84 -69.72 -42.76
CA GLN A 181 5.38 -70.37 -43.99
C GLN A 181 6.53 -71.05 -44.75
N LEU A 182 7.69 -70.41 -44.82
CA LEU A 182 8.88 -70.92 -45.50
C LEU A 182 9.46 -72.16 -44.82
N HIS A 183 9.40 -72.22 -43.49
CA HIS A 183 9.92 -73.36 -42.71
C HIS A 183 8.90 -74.50 -42.54
N THR A 184 7.60 -74.20 -42.51
CA THR A 184 6.58 -75.17 -42.10
C THR A 184 5.66 -75.63 -43.23
N VAL A 185 5.34 -74.78 -44.21
CA VAL A 185 4.36 -75.11 -45.25
C VAL A 185 5.04 -75.50 -46.55
N ILE A 186 5.99 -74.68 -47.00
CA ILE A 186 6.69 -74.84 -48.28
C ILE A 186 7.42 -76.20 -48.43
N PRO A 187 7.98 -76.83 -47.38
CA PRO A 187 8.60 -78.17 -47.49
C PRO A 187 7.62 -79.33 -47.75
N HIS A 188 6.33 -79.14 -47.53
CA HIS A 188 5.32 -80.21 -47.58
C HIS A 188 4.38 -80.13 -48.79
N ILE A 189 4.59 -79.16 -49.68
CA ILE A 189 3.79 -78.96 -50.90
C ILE A 189 4.56 -79.41 -52.14
N SER A 190 3.91 -79.42 -53.30
CA SER A 190 4.56 -79.80 -54.57
C SER A 190 5.66 -78.82 -54.96
N LYS A 191 6.71 -79.30 -55.67
CA LYS A 191 7.83 -78.46 -56.12
C LYS A 191 7.41 -77.16 -56.82
N LEU A 192 6.38 -77.23 -57.67
CA LEU A 192 5.86 -76.06 -58.38
C LEU A 192 5.23 -75.04 -57.41
N GLN A 193 4.44 -75.51 -56.44
CA GLN A 193 3.83 -74.66 -55.42
C GLN A 193 4.88 -74.08 -54.47
N SER A 194 5.91 -74.85 -54.10
CA SER A 194 7.04 -74.38 -53.31
C SER A 194 7.78 -73.25 -54.03
N PHE A 195 8.07 -73.41 -55.33
CA PHE A 195 8.72 -72.37 -56.14
C PHE A 195 7.90 -71.07 -56.16
N LEU A 196 6.60 -71.16 -56.43
CA LEU A 196 5.72 -69.99 -56.46
C LEU A 196 5.62 -69.31 -55.09
N GLY A 197 5.50 -70.10 -54.01
CA GLY A 197 5.43 -69.57 -52.64
C GLY A 197 6.71 -68.85 -52.21
N VAL A 198 7.88 -69.44 -52.49
CA VAL A 198 9.18 -68.79 -52.20
C VAL A 198 9.31 -67.49 -52.97
N HIS A 199 8.99 -67.49 -54.27
CA HIS A 199 9.13 -66.29 -55.10
C HIS A 199 8.17 -65.17 -54.67
N GLN A 200 6.96 -65.50 -54.22
CA GLN A 200 6.03 -64.52 -53.67
C GLN A 200 6.54 -63.91 -52.35
N ILE A 201 7.10 -64.73 -51.46
CA ILE A 201 7.71 -64.26 -50.21
C ILE A 201 8.92 -63.37 -50.51
N GLU A 202 9.78 -63.78 -51.45
CA GLU A 202 10.95 -63.02 -51.90
C GLU A 202 10.56 -61.60 -52.37
N GLN A 203 9.51 -61.46 -53.18
CA GLN A 203 9.00 -60.14 -53.57
C GLN A 203 8.54 -59.29 -52.38
N GLN A 204 7.86 -59.87 -51.40
CA GLN A 204 7.40 -59.13 -50.21
C GLN A 204 8.55 -58.75 -49.27
N VAL A 205 9.58 -59.61 -49.16
CA VAL A 205 10.81 -59.29 -48.43
C VAL A 205 11.52 -58.10 -49.09
N HIS A 206 11.62 -58.06 -50.42
CA HIS A 206 12.19 -56.91 -51.12
C HIS A 206 11.39 -55.62 -50.90
N GLN A 207 10.06 -55.69 -50.80
CA GLN A 207 9.24 -54.53 -50.45
C GLN A 207 9.52 -54.04 -49.01
N CYS A 208 9.65 -54.97 -48.07
CA CYS A 208 10.02 -54.62 -46.68
C CYS A 208 11.44 -54.04 -46.59
N GLN A 209 12.39 -54.55 -47.37
CA GLN A 209 13.74 -54.01 -47.42
C GLN A 209 13.73 -52.56 -47.91
N ARG A 210 13.02 -52.26 -49.01
CA ARG A 210 12.88 -50.87 -49.49
C ARG A 210 12.28 -49.95 -48.43
N TYR A 211 11.26 -50.43 -47.70
CA TYR A 211 10.67 -49.68 -46.60
C TYR A 211 11.69 -49.38 -45.48
N ILE A 212 12.55 -50.33 -45.12
CA ILE A 212 13.65 -50.11 -44.15
C ILE A 212 14.65 -49.08 -44.69
N ASP A 213 15.04 -49.19 -45.96
CA ASP A 213 15.98 -48.26 -46.60
C ASP A 213 15.40 -46.83 -46.69
N ASP A 214 14.08 -46.70 -46.77
CA ASP A 214 13.36 -45.43 -46.74
C ASP A 214 13.22 -44.89 -45.31
N LEU A 215 13.00 -45.76 -44.32
CA LEU A 215 12.97 -45.40 -42.89
C LEU A 215 14.29 -44.83 -42.40
N ASP A 216 15.43 -45.36 -42.85
CA ASP A 216 16.77 -44.84 -42.48
C ASP A 216 16.96 -43.37 -42.90
N LYS A 217 16.20 -42.94 -43.92
CA LYS A 217 16.19 -41.56 -44.42
C LYS A 217 15.06 -40.72 -43.83
N ASP A 218 14.10 -41.35 -43.15
CA ASP A 218 12.95 -40.68 -42.56
C ASP A 218 13.34 -40.00 -41.25
N ASP A 219 13.12 -38.69 -41.16
CA ASP A 219 13.39 -37.91 -39.95
C ASP A 219 12.57 -38.40 -38.74
N ARG A 220 11.43 -39.06 -38.97
CA ARG A 220 10.60 -39.65 -37.90
C ARG A 220 11.24 -40.86 -37.23
N ALA A 221 12.15 -41.56 -37.92
CA ALA A 221 12.83 -42.75 -37.42
C ALA A 221 14.13 -42.42 -36.66
N LYS A 222 14.60 -41.18 -36.74
CA LYS A 222 15.78 -40.72 -36.00
C LYS A 222 15.49 -40.64 -34.51
N GLU A 223 16.52 -40.88 -33.71
CA GLU A 223 16.44 -40.70 -32.26
C GLU A 223 16.08 -39.24 -31.94
N PHE A 224 14.94 -39.03 -31.29
CA PHE A 224 14.54 -37.72 -30.82
C PHE A 224 14.72 -37.61 -29.31
N THR A 225 15.19 -36.46 -28.85
CA THR A 225 15.29 -36.13 -27.42
C THR A 225 14.47 -34.87 -27.15
N ILE A 226 13.45 -34.99 -26.31
CA ILE A 226 12.71 -33.82 -25.81
C ILE A 226 13.56 -33.19 -24.69
N LYS A 227 14.21 -32.07 -24.99
CA LYS A 227 14.95 -31.28 -23.99
C LYS A 227 14.06 -30.20 -23.43
N MET A 228 13.75 -30.30 -22.14
CA MET A 228 13.12 -29.21 -21.39
C MET A 228 14.22 -28.34 -20.78
N GLU A 229 14.53 -27.22 -21.43
CA GLU A 229 15.52 -26.26 -20.91
C GLU A 229 14.86 -25.25 -19.97
N LYS A 230 15.54 -24.96 -18.86
CA LYS A 230 15.11 -23.89 -17.96
C LYS A 230 15.27 -22.56 -18.69
N ASN A 231 14.20 -21.75 -18.71
CA ASN A 231 14.26 -20.43 -19.29
C ASN A 231 15.12 -19.50 -18.41
N ASN A 232 16.35 -19.21 -18.86
CA ASN A 232 17.31 -18.34 -18.18
C ASN A 232 16.80 -16.89 -18.00
N GLU A 233 15.80 -16.45 -18.77
CA GLU A 233 15.17 -15.15 -18.59
C GLU A 233 14.26 -15.10 -17.36
N VAL A 234 13.56 -16.20 -17.07
CA VAL A 234 12.72 -16.33 -15.87
C VAL A 234 13.59 -16.21 -14.61
N GLU A 235 14.79 -16.79 -14.63
CA GLU A 235 15.72 -16.70 -13.51
C GLU A 235 16.25 -15.27 -13.29
N LYS A 236 16.46 -14.51 -14.38
CA LYS A 236 16.80 -13.07 -14.30
C LYS A 236 15.64 -12.23 -13.76
N ILE A 237 14.40 -12.56 -14.12
CA ILE A 237 13.19 -11.87 -13.62
C ILE A 237 13.01 -12.15 -12.13
N ILE A 238 13.19 -13.40 -11.67
CA ILE A 238 13.12 -13.76 -10.25
C ILE A 238 14.14 -12.94 -9.42
N LYS A 239 15.37 -12.78 -9.92
CA LYS A 239 16.38 -11.94 -9.26
C LYS A 239 15.97 -10.47 -9.18
N LYS A 240 15.34 -9.92 -10.23
CA LYS A 240 14.82 -8.54 -10.23
C LYS A 240 13.61 -8.35 -9.31
N LEU A 241 12.70 -9.33 -9.23
CA LEU A 241 11.58 -9.31 -8.29
C LEU A 241 12.05 -9.28 -6.83
N GLY A 242 13.15 -9.96 -6.50
CA GLY A 242 13.78 -9.87 -5.18
C GLY A 242 14.17 -8.45 -4.79
N SER A 243 14.59 -7.61 -5.75
CA SER A 243 14.94 -6.20 -5.50
C SER A 243 13.74 -5.25 -5.40
N LEU A 244 12.55 -5.66 -5.86
CA LEU A 244 11.33 -4.85 -5.76
C LEU A 244 10.67 -4.90 -4.36
N GLY A 245 11.14 -5.79 -3.48
CA GLY A 245 10.65 -5.89 -2.09
C GLY A 245 11.01 -4.70 -1.20
N GLU A 246 11.86 -3.78 -1.66
CA GLU A 246 12.26 -2.56 -0.94
C GLU A 246 11.31 -1.40 -1.25
N LEU A 247 10.03 -1.52 -0.90
CA LEU A 247 9.10 -0.39 -0.92
C LEU A 247 9.33 0.48 0.33
N THR A 248 9.83 1.69 0.14
CA THR A 248 10.01 2.68 1.23
C THR A 248 8.73 3.47 1.46
N VAL A 249 8.24 3.48 2.70
CA VAL A 249 7.16 4.38 3.13
C VAL A 249 7.76 5.77 3.35
N VAL A 250 7.34 6.75 2.54
CA VAL A 250 7.79 8.14 2.66
C VAL A 250 6.73 8.93 3.43
N LYS A 251 7.11 9.48 4.58
CA LYS A 251 6.28 10.46 5.30
C LYS A 251 6.52 11.83 4.67
N THR A 252 5.44 12.49 4.27
CA THR A 252 5.47 13.89 3.84
C THR A 252 4.78 14.70 4.92
N ASP A 253 5.50 15.61 5.58
CA ASP A 253 4.88 16.50 6.56
C ASP A 253 3.94 17.47 5.82
N MET A 254 2.68 17.52 6.23
CA MET A 254 1.77 18.55 5.76
C MET A 254 2.09 19.86 6.48
N ASP A 255 2.72 20.80 5.77
CA ASP A 255 2.83 22.18 6.22
C ASP A 255 1.43 22.75 6.44
N LEU A 256 1.03 22.87 7.71
CA LEU A 256 -0.10 23.68 8.12
C LEU A 256 0.25 25.14 7.83
N LYS A 257 -0.03 25.60 6.62
CA LYS A 257 -0.05 27.04 6.31
C LYS A 257 -1.05 27.69 7.26
N LYS A 258 -0.55 28.34 8.31
CA LYS A 258 -1.30 29.35 9.06
C LYS A 258 -1.67 30.44 8.06
N GLU A 259 -2.84 30.35 7.45
CA GLU A 259 -3.51 31.54 6.94
C GLU A 259 -3.90 32.37 8.16
N THR A 260 -3.01 33.28 8.56
CA THR A 260 -3.37 34.41 9.41
C THR A 260 -4.41 35.22 8.64
N SER A 261 -5.68 34.96 8.95
CA SER A 261 -6.82 35.82 8.62
C SER A 261 -6.60 37.18 9.27
N VAL A 262 -5.83 38.03 8.61
CA VAL A 262 -5.77 39.46 8.87
C VAL A 262 -5.92 40.14 7.51
N ARG A 263 -7.09 40.76 7.30
CA ARG A 263 -7.55 41.54 6.14
C ARG A 263 -8.14 40.77 4.95
N ARG A 264 -9.41 40.37 5.06
CA ARG A 264 -10.34 40.27 3.91
C ARG A 264 -11.73 40.83 4.26
N GLU A 265 -11.79 42.07 4.72
CA GLU A 265 -13.06 42.81 4.84
C GLU A 265 -13.20 43.94 3.81
N ALA A 266 -12.33 44.04 2.80
CA ALA A 266 -12.41 45.15 1.83
C ALA A 266 -12.48 44.77 0.34
N GLN A 267 -12.61 43.50 -0.05
CA GLN A 267 -12.57 43.13 -1.48
C GLN A 267 -13.45 41.92 -1.87
N VAL A 268 -14.59 41.71 -1.20
CA VAL A 268 -15.48 40.57 -1.53
C VAL A 268 -16.41 40.85 -2.72
N GLU A 269 -16.63 42.10 -3.16
CA GLU A 269 -17.72 42.37 -4.11
C GLU A 269 -17.39 42.36 -5.62
N SER A 270 -16.15 42.11 -6.08
CA SER A 270 -15.84 42.24 -7.52
C SER A 270 -15.33 41.00 -8.24
N GLN A 271 -15.14 39.86 -7.56
CA GLN A 271 -14.43 38.71 -8.16
C GLN A 271 -15.30 37.47 -8.42
N GLU A 272 -16.53 37.42 -7.87
CA GLU A 272 -17.44 36.28 -8.02
C GLU A 272 -18.00 36.12 -9.45
N GLN A 273 -18.14 37.19 -10.24
CA GLN A 273 -18.58 37.07 -11.65
C GLN A 273 -17.49 36.56 -12.61
N SER A 274 -16.20 36.61 -12.26
CA SER A 274 -15.12 36.22 -13.20
C SER A 274 -14.76 34.72 -13.15
N ASN A 275 -15.01 34.04 -12.03
CA ASN A 275 -14.58 32.65 -11.83
C ASN A 275 -15.56 31.62 -12.39
N ILE A 276 -16.84 31.97 -12.55
CA ILE A 276 -17.84 31.06 -13.14
C ILE A 276 -17.54 30.84 -14.64
N ASN A 277 -17.12 31.89 -15.37
CA ASN A 277 -16.79 31.76 -16.79
C ASN A 277 -15.48 30.98 -17.03
N ASN A 278 -14.53 30.99 -16.10
CA ASN A 278 -13.28 30.23 -16.21
C ASN A 278 -13.43 28.73 -15.86
N MET A 279 -14.40 28.37 -14.99
CA MET A 279 -14.67 26.96 -14.69
C MET A 279 -15.37 26.23 -15.84
N THR A 280 -16.28 26.89 -16.55
CA THR A 280 -17.01 26.26 -17.69
C THR A 280 -16.06 25.91 -18.84
N MET A 281 -15.08 26.79 -19.15
CA MET A 281 -14.09 26.52 -20.21
C MET A 281 -13.10 25.38 -19.89
N ASN A 282 -12.86 25.06 -18.61
CA ASN A 282 -11.91 24.01 -18.23
C ASN A 282 -12.53 22.61 -18.20
N ILE A 283 -13.85 22.53 -18.01
CA ILE A 283 -14.59 21.26 -18.03
C ILE A 283 -14.75 20.76 -19.48
N GLU A 284 -15.03 21.64 -20.44
CA GLU A 284 -15.14 21.25 -21.86
C GLU A 284 -13.81 20.74 -22.47
N LYS A 285 -12.67 21.25 -22.01
CA LYS A 285 -11.35 20.76 -22.46
C LYS A 285 -10.99 19.36 -21.92
N LYS A 286 -11.48 18.99 -20.73
CA LYS A 286 -11.19 17.66 -20.14
C LYS A 286 -12.05 16.53 -20.70
N ILE A 287 -13.21 16.84 -21.30
CA ILE A 287 -14.09 15.81 -21.88
C ILE A 287 -13.63 15.38 -23.29
N LYS A 288 -12.76 16.14 -23.96
CA LYS A 288 -12.31 15.82 -25.32
C LYS A 288 -11.05 14.95 -25.44
N ILE A 289 -10.49 14.47 -24.33
CA ILE A 289 -9.29 13.62 -24.32
C ILE A 289 -9.60 12.31 -23.57
N ASN A 290 -10.50 11.49 -24.12
CA ASN A 290 -10.49 10.05 -23.86
C ASN A 290 -11.39 9.27 -24.83
N MET A 291 -11.20 9.50 -26.13
CA MET A 291 -11.62 8.53 -27.15
C MET A 291 -10.52 8.43 -28.21
N GLY A 292 -9.58 7.50 -27.99
CA GLY A 292 -8.56 7.17 -28.98
C GLY A 292 -7.52 6.18 -28.47
N ARG A 293 -7.67 4.90 -28.88
CA ARG A 293 -6.77 3.73 -28.74
C ARG A 293 -6.78 3.13 -27.32
N ILE A 294 -7.16 1.87 -27.13
CA ILE A 294 -6.86 0.62 -27.87
C ILE A 294 -8.16 -0.10 -28.26
#